data_AF-A0A8J2XM00-F1
#
_entry.id   AF-A0A8J2XM00-F1
#
_cell.length_a   1.000
_cell.length_b   1.000
_cell.length_c   1.000
_cell.angle_alpha   90.00
_cell.angle_beta   90.00
_cell.angle_gamma   90.00
#
_symmetry.space_group_name_H-M   'P 1'
#
loop_
_entity.id
_entity.type
_entity.pdbx_description
1 polymer ?
#
loop_
_entity_poly.entity_id
_entity_poly.type
_entity_poly.pdbx_seq_one_letter_code
_entity_poly.pdbx_strand_id
1 'polypeptide(L)'
;MSSSIFVTGEAKAPSNNAITTQYGLFYIAFVIDNDTHRILDAECTATLALTNSFVRDLFVGASIAEEGRLTEQITQRYHGSSQRALIAAYHSAVVKYRGIVGLPG
;
A
#
# COMPACT_ATOMS: atom_id res chain seq x y z
N MET A 1 -6.92 -14.82 -19.75
CA MET A 1 -7.28 -13.66 -18.91
C MET A 1 -6.65 -13.93 -17.56
N SER A 2 -5.66 -13.14 -17.14
CA SER A 2 -5.16 -13.23 -15.77
C SER A 2 -6.24 -12.67 -14.84
N SER A 3 -6.55 -13.39 -13.76
CA SER A 3 -7.44 -12.87 -12.73
C SER A 3 -6.67 -11.87 -11.87
N SER A 4 -7.31 -10.77 -11.50
CA SER A 4 -6.74 -9.82 -10.56
C SER A 4 -7.24 -10.10 -9.15
N ILE A 5 -6.38 -9.94 -8.15
CA ILE A 5 -6.74 -9.97 -6.74
C ILE A 5 -6.80 -8.55 -6.21
N PHE A 6 -7.88 -8.22 -5.52
CA PHE A 6 -7.98 -6.99 -4.74
C PHE A 6 -7.62 -7.29 -3.28
N VAL A 7 -6.68 -6.54 -2.72
CA VAL A 7 -6.26 -6.68 -1.33
C VAL A 7 -6.10 -5.33 -0.67
N THR A 8 -6.48 -5.24 0.60
CA THR A 8 -6.27 -4.05 1.41
C THR A 8 -5.32 -4.35 2.56
N GLY A 9 -4.53 -3.36 2.91
CA GLY A 9 -3.79 -3.31 4.16
C GLY A 9 -4.16 -2.08 4.97
N GLU A 10 -4.01 -2.21 6.28
CA GLU A 10 -4.47 -1.21 7.24
C GLU A 10 -3.43 -0.95 8.32
N ALA A 11 -3.34 0.30 8.77
CA ALA A 11 -2.46 0.69 9.87
C ALA A 11 -3.09 1.80 10.72
N LYS A 12 -2.72 1.84 12.00
CA LYS A 12 -3.04 2.99 12.86
C LYS A 12 -2.31 4.23 12.34
N ALA A 13 -3.08 5.27 12.01
CA ALA A 13 -2.53 6.56 11.64
C ALA A 13 -2.06 7.33 12.90
N PRO A 14 -1.02 8.18 12.82
CA PRO A 14 -0.60 9.01 13.96
C PRO A 14 -1.75 9.92 14.43
N SER A 15 -1.95 10.08 15.74
CA SER A 15 -3.06 10.86 16.30
C SER A 15 -3.11 12.33 15.84
N ASN A 16 -2.00 12.90 15.39
CA ASN A 16 -1.89 14.27 14.89
C ASN A 16 -1.93 14.38 13.35
N ASN A 17 -2.63 13.47 12.66
CA ASN A 17 -2.77 13.47 11.19
C ASN A 17 -4.24 13.67 10.80
N ALA A 18 -4.50 14.50 9.78
CA ALA A 18 -5.85 14.79 9.26
C ALA A 18 -6.63 13.51 8.88
N ILE A 19 -5.93 12.46 8.44
CA ILE A 19 -6.51 11.15 8.14
C ILE A 19 -7.12 10.52 9.40
N THR A 20 -6.45 10.66 10.55
CA THR A 20 -6.89 10.07 11.83
C THR A 20 -8.13 10.76 12.36
N THR A 21 -8.25 12.07 12.18
CA THR A 21 -9.45 12.84 12.56
C THR A 21 -10.68 12.43 11.76
N GLN A 22 -10.51 11.96 10.52
CA GLN A 22 -11.63 11.67 9.62
C GLN A 22 -11.96 10.17 9.50
N TYR A 23 -10.97 9.28 9.63
CA TYR A 23 -11.15 7.83 9.39
C TYR A 23 -10.62 6.92 10.51
N GLY A 24 -9.81 7.43 11.44
CA GLY A 24 -9.20 6.64 12.53
C GLY A 24 -8.11 5.62 12.11
N LEU A 25 -8.09 5.18 10.84
CA LEU A 25 -7.13 4.24 10.26
C LEU A 25 -6.62 4.72 8.89
N PHE A 26 -5.37 4.39 8.57
CA PHE A 26 -4.80 4.52 7.23
C PHE A 26 -5.04 3.22 6.46
N TYR A 27 -5.59 3.30 5.25
CA TYR A 27 -5.78 2.15 4.36
C TYR A 27 -4.98 2.35 3.07
N ILE A 28 -4.49 1.25 2.53
CA ILE A 28 -4.03 1.15 1.15
C ILE A 28 -4.67 -0.08 0.51
N ALA A 29 -5.16 0.08 -0.71
CA ALA A 29 -5.74 -0.94 -1.54
C ALA A 29 -4.86 -1.19 -2.76
N PHE A 30 -4.77 -2.44 -3.19
CA PHE A 30 -4.03 -2.86 -4.38
C PHE A 30 -4.90 -3.74 -5.27
N VAL A 31 -4.81 -3.51 -6.58
CA VAL A 31 -5.22 -4.49 -7.60
C VAL A 31 -3.95 -5.18 -8.08
N ILE A 32 -3.88 -6.50 -7.99
CA ILE A 32 -2.66 -7.26 -8.24
C ILE A 32 -2.93 -8.33 -9.29
N ASP A 33 -2.07 -8.44 -10.29
CA ASP A 33 -2.09 -9.54 -11.24
C ASP A 33 -1.72 -10.85 -10.52
N ASN A 34 -2.60 -11.84 -10.56
CA ASN A 34 -2.42 -13.09 -9.80
C ASN A 34 -1.21 -13.91 -10.27
N ASP A 35 -0.86 -13.84 -11.55
CA ASP A 35 0.16 -14.69 -12.16
C ASP A 35 1.56 -14.09 -12.00
N THR A 36 1.67 -12.76 -12.09
CA THR A 36 2.95 -12.03 -12.05
C THR A 36 3.22 -11.33 -10.72
N HIS A 37 2.24 -11.29 -9.82
CA HIS A 37 2.26 -10.56 -8.55
C HIS A 37 2.51 -9.05 -8.69
N ARG A 38 2.32 -8.52 -9.91
CA ARG A 38 2.51 -7.10 -10.22
C ARG A 38 1.31 -6.29 -9.76
N ILE A 39 1.58 -5.17 -9.13
CA ILE A 39 0.58 -4.18 -8.75
C ILE A 39 0.11 -3.47 -10.02
N LEU A 40 -1.16 -3.67 -10.36
CA LEU A 40 -1.85 -3.05 -11.50
C LEU A 40 -2.39 -1.67 -11.16
N ASP A 41 -2.88 -1.50 -9.93
CA ASP A 41 -3.37 -0.23 -9.42
C ASP A 41 -3.27 -0.15 -7.90
N ALA A 42 -3.27 1.08 -7.36
CA ALA A 42 -3.22 1.33 -5.93
C ALA A 42 -3.95 2.61 -5.54
N GLU A 43 -4.59 2.59 -4.38
CA GLU A 43 -5.23 3.77 -3.77
C GLU A 43 -5.05 3.74 -2.25
N CYS A 44 -4.78 4.89 -1.64
CA CYS A 44 -4.73 5.02 -0.18
C CYS A 44 -5.69 6.08 0.34
N THR A 45 -6.02 6.00 1.62
CA THR A 45 -6.74 7.08 2.28
C THR A 45 -5.86 8.33 2.34
N ALA A 46 -6.21 9.33 1.52
CA ALA A 46 -5.56 10.62 1.48
C ALA A 46 -6.56 11.73 1.20
N THR A 47 -6.44 12.86 1.89
CA THR A 47 -7.29 14.04 1.66
C THR A 47 -6.96 14.72 0.33
N LEU A 48 -5.68 14.73 -0.04
CA LEU A 48 -5.22 15.34 -1.28
C LEU A 48 -5.11 14.29 -2.38
N ALA A 49 -5.76 14.55 -3.52
CA ALA A 49 -5.65 13.69 -4.70
C ALA A 49 -4.19 13.52 -5.16
N LEU A 50 -3.38 14.58 -5.08
CA LEU A 50 -1.95 14.54 -5.39
C LEU A 50 -1.20 13.52 -4.53
N THR A 51 -1.56 13.39 -3.24
CA THR A 51 -0.96 12.38 -2.36
C THR A 51 -1.32 10.98 -2.82
N ASN A 52 -2.58 10.73 -3.16
CA ASN A 52 -3.01 9.44 -3.66
C ASN A 52 -2.30 9.07 -4.98
N SER A 53 -2.22 10.01 -5.94
CA SER A 53 -1.50 9.80 -7.20
C SER A 53 -0.02 9.51 -6.98
N PHE A 54 0.65 10.25 -6.09
CA PHE A 54 2.06 10.00 -5.80
C PHE A 54 2.28 8.63 -5.16
N VAL A 55 1.42 8.24 -4.21
CA VAL A 55 1.49 6.91 -3.57
C VAL A 55 1.27 5.82 -4.60
N ARG A 56 0.27 5.95 -5.48
CA ARG A 56 0.02 5.02 -6.59
C ARG A 56 1.27 4.82 -7.46
N ASP A 57 1.93 5.90 -7.83
CA ASP A 57 3.13 5.88 -8.68
C ASP A 57 4.35 5.21 -8.00
N LEU A 58 4.37 5.08 -6.67
CA LEU A 58 5.41 4.31 -5.97
C LEU A 58 5.25 2.80 -6.17
N PHE A 59 4.01 2.33 -6.36
CA PHE A 59 3.67 0.91 -6.32
C PHE A 59 3.35 0.31 -7.69
N VAL A 60 2.65 1.04 -8.57
CA VAL A 60 2.19 0.48 -9.85
C VAL A 60 3.38 -0.01 -10.68
N GLY A 61 3.27 -1.25 -11.19
CA GLY A 61 4.30 -1.94 -11.95
C GLY A 61 5.34 -2.69 -11.13
N ALA A 62 5.42 -2.46 -9.81
CA ALA A 62 6.24 -3.26 -8.91
C ALA A 62 5.59 -4.61 -8.60
N SER A 63 6.38 -5.63 -8.26
CA SER A 63 5.83 -6.80 -7.58
C SER A 63 5.52 -6.45 -6.12
N ILE A 64 4.35 -6.89 -5.63
CA ILE A 64 3.99 -6.70 -4.22
C ILE A 64 4.98 -7.37 -3.25
N ALA A 65 5.73 -8.38 -3.72
CA ALA A 65 6.71 -9.09 -2.93
C ALA A 65 8.05 -8.33 -2.75
N GLU A 66 8.28 -7.21 -3.44
CA GLU A 66 9.51 -6.42 -3.37
C GLU A 66 9.57 -5.49 -2.14
N GLU A 67 9.31 -6.05 -0.95
CA GLU A 67 9.10 -5.29 0.29
C GLU A 67 10.25 -4.34 0.62
N GLY A 68 11.50 -4.78 0.49
CA GLY A 68 12.67 -3.96 0.77
C GLY A 68 12.75 -2.72 -0.12
N ARG A 69 12.62 -2.92 -1.44
CA ARG A 69 12.70 -1.83 -2.43
C ARG A 69 11.54 -0.84 -2.28
N LEU A 70 10.32 -1.34 -2.07
CA LEU A 70 9.14 -0.49 -1.91
C LEU A 70 9.19 0.31 -0.61
N THR A 71 9.59 -0.32 0.50
CA THR A 71 9.77 0.37 1.80
C THR A 71 10.84 1.45 1.72
N GLU A 72 11.96 1.16 1.06
CA GLU A 72 13.03 2.14 0.83
C GLU A 72 12.54 3.33 0.01
N GLN A 73 11.81 3.09 -1.09
CA GLN A 73 11.25 4.16 -1.90
C GLN A 73 10.26 5.05 -1.12
N ILE A 74 9.39 4.46 -0.31
CA ILE A 74 8.47 5.23 0.55
C ILE A 74 9.27 6.08 1.53
N THR A 75 10.33 5.51 2.13
CA THR A 75 11.19 6.18 3.11
C THR A 75 11.92 7.38 2.49
N GLN A 76 12.42 7.23 1.26
CA GLN A 76 13.23 8.24 0.57
C GLN A 76 12.41 9.29 -0.19
N ARG A 77 11.18 8.98 -0.60
CA ARG A 77 10.41 9.83 -1.54
C ARG A 77 9.11 10.37 -0.95
N TYR A 78 8.52 9.69 0.04
CA TYR A 78 7.25 10.10 0.63
C TYR A 78 7.44 10.65 2.05
N HIS A 79 7.65 11.97 2.17
CA HIS A 79 7.83 12.66 3.46
C HIS A 79 6.53 13.21 4.05
N GLY A 80 5.39 12.55 3.76
CA GLY A 80 4.11 12.92 4.36
C GLY A 80 3.99 12.46 5.82
N SER A 81 3.08 13.09 6.56
CA SER A 81 2.76 12.72 7.95
C SER A 81 2.31 11.25 8.11
N SER A 82 1.87 10.61 7.03
CA SER A 82 1.43 9.22 6.99
C SER A 82 2.54 8.23 6.65
N GLN A 83 3.80 8.63 6.49
CA GLN A 83 4.86 7.74 5.96
C GLN A 83 4.96 6.40 6.70
N ARG A 84 5.01 6.44 8.05
CA ARG A 84 5.06 5.24 8.87
C ARG A 84 3.80 4.38 8.75
N ALA A 85 2.63 5.02 8.62
CA ALA A 85 1.36 4.33 8.47
C ALA A 85 1.24 3.68 7.09
N LEU A 86 1.75 4.33 6.04
CA LEU A 86 1.80 3.78 4.69
C LEU A 86 2.68 2.51 4.62
N ILE A 87 3.87 2.54 5.23
CA ILE A 87 4.75 1.36 5.32
C ILE A 87 4.05 0.23 6.07
N ALA A 88 3.47 0.50 7.24
CA ALA A 88 2.77 -0.50 8.03
C ALA A 88 1.55 -1.11 7.30
N ALA A 89 0.76 -0.28 6.62
CA ALA A 89 -0.40 -0.72 5.86
C ALA A 89 0.04 -1.55 4.63
N TYR A 90 1.13 -1.16 3.96
CA TYR A 90 1.73 -1.96 2.89
C TYR A 90 2.14 -3.36 3.39
N HIS A 91 2.87 -3.48 4.50
CA HIS A 91 3.22 -4.79 5.06
C HIS A 91 1.99 -5.62 5.44
N SER A 92 0.95 -4.97 6.00
CA SER A 92 -0.33 -5.62 6.28
C SER A 92 -0.96 -6.23 5.01
N ALA A 93 -0.95 -5.49 3.90
CA ALA A 93 -1.42 -5.98 2.60
C ALA A 93 -0.57 -7.14 2.07
N VAL A 94 0.76 -7.07 2.21
CA VAL A 94 1.68 -8.14 1.77
C VAL A 94 1.39 -9.45 2.51
N VAL A 95 1.27 -9.41 3.84
CA VAL A 95 0.94 -10.59 4.66
C VAL A 95 -0.38 -11.20 4.21
N LYS A 96 -1.41 -10.36 4.02
CA LYS A 96 -2.74 -10.81 3.56
C LYS A 96 -2.65 -11.43 2.16
N TYR A 97 -1.94 -10.80 1.23
CA TYR A 97 -1.75 -11.30 -0.12
C TYR A 97 -1.02 -12.64 -0.15
N ARG A 98 0.10 -12.78 0.57
CA ARG A 98 0.85 -14.05 0.68
C ARG A 98 -0.03 -15.19 1.16
N GLY A 99 -0.89 -14.92 2.16
CA GLY A 99 -1.86 -15.91 2.66
C GLY A 99 -2.91 -16.35 1.63
N ILE A 100 -3.28 -15.47 0.69
CA ILE A 100 -4.23 -15.78 -0.39
C ILE A 100 -3.57 -16.64 -1.48
N VAL A 101 -2.34 -16.31 -1.87
CA VAL A 101 -1.65 -16.96 -3.01
C VAL A 101 -0.70 -18.10 -2.60
N GLY A 102 -0.52 -18.35 -1.31
CA GLY A 102 0.34 -19.42 -0.79
C GLY A 102 1.85 -19.17 -0.97
N LEU A 103 2.27 -17.90 -1.08
CA LEU A 103 3.70 -17.54 -1.16
C LEU A 103 4.39 -17.73 0.21
N PRO A 104 5.63 -18.27 0.26
CA PRO A 104 6.40 -18.35 1.50
C PRO A 104 6.71 -16.95 2.06
N GLY A 105 6.78 -16.88 3.39
CA GLY A 105 6.94 -15.66 4.19
C GLY A 105 8.32 -15.04 4.12
#